data_AF-A0A6I5H9Q7-F1
#
_entry.id   AF-A0A6I5H9Q7-F1
#
_cell.length_a   1.000
_cell.length_b   1.000
_cell.length_c   1.000
_cell.angle_alpha   90.00
_cell.angle_beta   90.00
_cell.angle_gamma   90.00
#
_symmetry.space_group_name_H-M   'P 1'
#
loop_
_entity.id
_entity.type
_entity.pdbx_description
1 polymer ?
#
loop_
_entity_poly.entity_id
_entity_poly.type
_entity_poly.pdbx_seq_one_letter_code
_entity_poly.pdbx_strand_id
1 'polypeptide(L)' 'MPKPNDLYELDLTAVTFVQACGGPCTEGCVVLARIGEDAWALGDGKRPDLEPLRFTSEELSAAGIDPTRFGLAL' A
#
# COMPACT_ATOMS: atom_id res chain seq x y z
N MET A 1 15.54 -20.25 -1.26
CA MET A 1 14.98 -18.89 -1.05
C MET A 1 13.91 -19.04 0.00
N PRO A 2 13.98 -18.38 1.17
CA PRO A 2 12.90 -18.42 2.14
C PRO A 2 11.64 -17.88 1.45
N LYS A 3 10.48 -18.50 1.68
CA LYS A 3 9.21 -17.87 1.28
C LYS A 3 9.13 -16.56 2.07
N PRO A 4 8.94 -15.40 1.41
CA PRO A 4 8.53 -14.21 2.12
C PRO A 4 7.31 -14.57 2.97
N ASN A 5 7.18 -14.04 4.19
CA ASN A 5 5.96 -14.16 4.97
C ASN A 5 4.77 -13.90 4.05
N ASP A 6 3.75 -14.75 4.08
CA ASP A 6 2.58 -14.56 3.23
C ASP A 6 1.88 -13.25 3.66
N LEU A 7 2.06 -12.21 2.85
CA LEU A 7 1.54 -10.89 3.17
C LEU A 7 0.01 -10.87 3.24
N TYR A 8 -0.66 -11.86 2.64
CA TYR A 8 -2.11 -11.99 2.68
C TYR A 8 -2.62 -12.63 3.98
N GLU A 9 -1.75 -13.19 4.81
CA GLU A 9 -2.11 -13.63 6.17
C GLU A 9 -2.16 -12.45 7.17
N LEU A 10 -1.68 -11.27 6.79
CA LEU A 10 -1.70 -10.08 7.65
C LEU A 10 -3.11 -9.47 7.73
N ASP A 11 -3.54 -9.18 8.95
CA ASP A 11 -4.84 -8.57 9.22
C ASP A 11 -4.89 -7.10 8.77
N LEU A 12 -5.95 -6.76 8.04
CA LEU A 12 -6.21 -5.41 7.54
C LEU A 12 -7.28 -4.67 8.36
N THR A 13 -7.93 -5.31 9.32
CA THR A 13 -9.09 -4.71 10.01
C THR A 13 -8.75 -3.45 10.80
N ALA A 14 -7.51 -3.33 11.30
CA ALA A 14 -7.05 -2.19 12.08
C ALA A 14 -6.19 -1.18 11.30
N VAL A 15 -6.03 -1.35 9.98
CA VAL A 15 -5.06 -0.55 9.21
C VAL A 15 -5.70 0.75 8.74
N THR A 16 -4.92 1.83 8.82
CA THR A 16 -5.35 3.14 8.34
C THR A 16 -4.75 3.41 6.97
N PHE A 17 -5.61 3.54 5.97
CA PHE A 17 -5.23 3.88 4.61
C PHE A 17 -5.07 5.39 4.45
N VAL A 18 -3.96 5.80 3.84
CA VAL A 18 -3.68 7.19 3.50
C VAL A 18 -3.71 7.35 1.98
N GLN A 19 -4.40 8.39 1.51
CA GLN A 19 -4.50 8.67 0.09
C GLN A 19 -3.39 9.61 -0.35
N ALA A 20 -2.73 9.29 -1.45
CA ALA A 20 -1.93 10.25 -2.20
C ALA A 20 -2.43 10.34 -3.65
N CYS A 21 -2.59 11.55 -4.15
CA CYS A 21 -2.85 11.81 -5.55
C CYS A 21 -1.59 12.34 -6.23
N GLY A 22 -1.17 11.72 -7.32
CA GLY A 22 -0.25 12.35 -8.27
C GLY A 22 -1.05 13.04 -9.37
N GLY A 23 -1.21 14.36 -9.32
CA GLY A 23 -1.96 15.13 -10.32
C GLY A 23 -3.35 15.60 -9.85
N PRO A 24 -4.28 15.96 -10.75
CA PRO A 24 -5.57 16.61 -10.40
C PRO A 24 -6.56 15.74 -9.58
N CYS A 25 -6.13 14.61 -8.98
CA CYS A 25 -6.95 13.59 -8.32
C CYS A 25 -8.10 13.02 -9.18
N THR A 26 -8.21 13.39 -10.45
CA THR A 26 -9.25 12.93 -11.37
C THR A 26 -8.87 11.62 -12.07
N GLU A 27 -7.59 11.37 -12.30
CA GLU A 27 -7.12 10.26 -13.14
C GLU A 27 -6.83 8.98 -12.33
N GLY A 28 -6.31 9.07 -11.11
CA GLY A 28 -6.17 7.90 -10.23
C GLY A 28 -5.61 8.27 -8.87
N CYS A 29 -6.32 7.88 -7.82
CA CYS A 29 -5.85 8.02 -6.44
C CYS A 29 -5.64 6.61 -5.90
N VAL A 30 -4.43 6.32 -5.45
CA VAL A 30 -4.15 5.10 -4.71
C VAL A 30 -4.16 5.42 -3.22
N VAL A 31 -4.52 4.43 -2.43
CA VAL A 31 -4.39 4.48 -0.98
C VAL A 31 -3.32 3.49 -0.53
N LEU A 32 -2.54 3.88 0.47
CA LEU A 32 -1.44 3.06 0.99
C LEU A 32 -1.58 2.95 2.51
N ALA A 33 -1.39 1.76 3.05
CA ALA A 33 -1.32 1.50 4.48
C ALA A 33 -0.10 0.64 4.81
N ARG A 34 0.55 0.92 5.93
CA ARG A 34 1.55 0.02 6.51
C ARG A 34 0.82 -1.08 7.28
N ILE A 35 1.15 -2.34 6.98
CA ILE A 35 0.51 -3.53 7.57
C ILE A 35 1.52 -4.42 8.32
N GLY A 36 2.80 -4.06 8.29
CA GLY A 36 3.88 -4.72 9.02
C GLY A 36 5.20 -3.95 8.87
N GLU A 37 6.30 -4.53 9.38
CA GLU A 37 7.63 -3.89 9.32
C GLU A 37 8.09 -3.67 7.87
N ASP A 38 7.92 -4.69 7.02
CA ASP A 38 8.25 -4.66 5.59
C ASP A 38 7.04 -5.05 4.73
N ALA A 39 5.86 -4.59 5.11
CA ALA A 39 4.61 -5.01 4.49
C ALA A 39 3.64 -3.84 4.35
N TRP A 40 3.06 -3.73 3.15
CA TRP A 40 2.21 -2.64 2.77
C TRP A 40 0.99 -3.12 1.99
N ALA A 41 -0.14 -2.46 2.20
CA ALA A 41 -1.36 -2.67 1.44
C ALA A 41 -1.63 -1.46 0.54
N LEU A 42 -1.75 -1.69 -0.77
CA LEU A 42 -2.06 -0.70 -1.79
C LEU A 42 -3.47 -0.94 -2.34
N GLY A 43 -4.37 0.03 -2.15
CA GLY A 43 -5.75 -0.02 -2.63
C GLY A 43 -6.03 1.00 -3.74
N ASP A 44 -7.08 0.75 -4.51
CA ASP A 44 -7.65 1.71 -5.46
C ASP A 44 -8.66 2.59 -4.73
N GLY A 45 -8.34 3.88 -4.54
CA GLY A 45 -9.21 4.82 -3.83
C GLY A 45 -10.57 5.04 -4.50
N LYS A 46 -10.72 4.72 -5.80
CA LYS A 46 -12.02 4.77 -6.50
C LYS A 46 -12.83 3.50 -6.34
N ARG A 47 -12.22 2.40 -5.87
CA ARG A 47 -12.85 1.10 -5.70
C ARG A 47 -12.53 0.53 -4.31
N PRO A 48 -13.06 1.15 -3.23
CA PRO A 48 -12.77 0.76 -1.86
C PRO A 48 -13.24 -0.66 -1.49
N ASP A 49 -14.17 -1.23 -2.27
CA ASP A 49 -14.67 -2.59 -2.06
C ASP A 49 -13.73 -3.67 -2.64
N LEU A 50 -12.74 -3.29 -3.45
CA LEU A 50 -11.76 -4.23 -3.98
C LEU A 50 -10.68 -4.50 -2.95
N GLU A 51 -10.28 -5.77 -2.87
CA GLU A 51 -9.24 -6.18 -1.95
C GLU A 51 -7.89 -5.53 -2.34
N PRO A 52 -7.19 -4.88 -1.39
CA PRO A 52 -5.92 -4.22 -1.70
C PRO A 52 -4.83 -5.23 -2.03
N LEU A 53 -3.89 -4.84 -2.89
CA LEU A 53 -2.71 -5.64 -3.18
C LEU A 53 -1.69 -5.48 -2.06
N ARG A 54 -0.94 -6.53 -1.75
CA ARG A 54 0.12 -6.49 -0.73
C ARG A 54 1.49 -6.54 -1.37
N PHE A 55 2.40 -5.76 -0.82
CA PHE A 55 3.76 -5.61 -1.29
C PHE A 55 4.74 -5.51 -0.13
N THR A 56 5.96 -6.00 -0.35
CA THR A 56 7.13 -5.66 0.46
C THR A 56 7.59 -4.23 0.17
N SER A 57 8.45 -3.65 1.01
CA SER A 57 9.03 -2.33 0.73
C SER A 57 9.93 -2.38 -0.51
N GLU A 58 10.61 -3.50 -0.75
CA GLU A 58 11.40 -3.73 -1.96
C GLU A 58 10.52 -3.69 -3.22
N GLU A 59 9.40 -4.41 -3.22
CA GLU A 59 8.47 -4.44 -4.35
C GLU A 59 7.80 -3.08 -4.59
N LEU A 60 7.42 -2.36 -3.53
CA LEU A 60 6.89 -0.99 -3.65
C LEU A 60 7.91 -0.03 -4.25
N SER A 61 9.15 -0.09 -3.77
CA SER A 61 10.23 0.73 -4.29
C SER A 61 10.51 0.41 -5.76
N ALA A 62 10.50 -0.88 -6.13
CA ALA A 62 10.65 -1.30 -7.53
C ALA A 62 9.50 -0.82 -8.42
N ALA A 63 8.29 -0.70 -7.86
CA ALA A 63 7.13 -0.10 -8.53
C ALA A 63 7.17 1.45 -8.56
N GLY A 64 8.18 2.08 -7.95
CA GLY A 64 8.33 3.54 -7.91
C GLY A 64 7.37 4.24 -6.92
N ILE A 65 6.78 3.48 -5.99
CA ILE A 65 5.89 3.99 -4.95
C ILE A 65 6.71 4.26 -3.69
N ASP A 66 6.76 5.52 -3.29
CA ASP A 66 7.46 5.98 -2.10
C ASP A 66 6.44 6.28 -0.98
N PRO A 67 6.42 5.51 0.13
CA PRO A 67 5.51 5.73 1.25
C PRO A 67 5.59 7.14 1.85
N THR A 68 6.74 7.82 1.75
CA THR A 68 6.89 9.18 2.29
C THR A 68 6.04 10.20 1.53
N ARG A 69 5.69 9.93 0.26
CA ARG A 69 4.74 10.75 -0.51
C ARG A 69 3.30 10.65 0.00
N PHE A 70 3.01 9.64 0.81
CA PHE A 70 1.75 9.46 1.53
C PHE A 70 1.85 10.01 2.97
N GLY A 71 2.99 10.60 3.37
CA GLY A 71 3.22 11.03 4.76
C GLY A 71 3.49 9.86 5.72
N LEU A 72 3.80 8.67 5.21
CA LEU A 72 4.13 7.50 6.01
C LEU A 72 5.65 7.41 6.21
N ALA A 73 6.06 7.06 7.43
CA ALA A 73 7.46 6.75 7.72
C ALA A 73 7.78 5.32 7.27
N LEU A 74 8.99 5.12 6.76
CA LEU A 74 9.58 3.79 6.51
C LEU A 74 9.75 3.03 7.84
#